data_AF-A0A1H3RMH1-F1
#
_entry.id   AF-A0A1H3RMH1-F1
#
_cell.length_a   1.000
_cell.length_b   1.000
_cell.length_c   1.000
_cell.angle_alpha   90.00
_cell.angle_beta   90.00
_cell.angle_gamma   90.00
#
_symmetry.space_group_name_H-M   'P 1'
#
loop_
_entity.id
_entity.type
_entity.pdbx_description
1 polymer ?
#
loop_
_entity_poly.entity_id
_entity_poly.type
_entity_poly.pdbx_seq_one_letter_code
_entity_poly.pdbx_strand_id
1 'polypeptide(L)'
;MKFKGDEAVSRATRATGRTLLLLSFTLAIHKVGWIEVTEASVFGVRVVSGKLETLLTVLIIGAAIGHSIQWYGDKLSFDGWNVNGNEIGVGRLDSRPTKRLDGAAFDLDRLNEWLTKNEKTDPDQIDRLVSEIGSINSKIDRFSKFAFVYFYIWHFAVPVGLAIAVCVARNA
;
A
#
# COMPACT_ATOMS: atom_id res chain seq x y z
N MET A 1 11.97 1.51 -14.75
CA MET A 1 10.81 0.58 -14.79
C MET A 1 9.62 1.35 -15.34
N LYS A 2 8.93 0.85 -16.38
CA LYS A 2 7.69 1.49 -16.87
C LYS A 2 6.53 1.03 -15.99
N PHE A 3 6.14 1.88 -15.04
CA PHE A 3 4.93 1.70 -14.25
C PHE A 3 3.74 1.92 -15.18
N LYS A 4 3.06 0.83 -15.58
CA LYS A 4 1.93 0.90 -16.53
C LYS A 4 0.60 1.30 -15.87
N GLY A 5 0.57 1.52 -14.56
CA GLY A 5 -0.66 1.80 -13.83
C GLY A 5 -1.54 0.56 -13.59
N ASP A 6 -1.23 -0.59 -14.18
CA ASP A 6 -2.04 -1.80 -13.99
C ASP A 6 -1.98 -2.38 -12.55
N GLU A 7 -0.94 -2.03 -11.78
CA GLU A 7 -0.75 -2.53 -10.41
C GLU A 7 -0.36 -1.38 -9.47
N ALA A 8 -1.09 -1.22 -8.35
CA ALA A 8 -0.80 -0.20 -7.33
C ALA A 8 0.52 -0.44 -6.57
N VAL A 9 1.00 -1.69 -6.56
CA VAL A 9 2.25 -2.10 -5.90
C VAL A 9 3.05 -2.97 -6.86
N SER A 10 4.30 -2.59 -7.09
CA SER A 10 5.17 -3.29 -8.00
C SER A 10 5.47 -4.71 -7.53
N ARG A 11 5.86 -5.58 -8.47
CA ARG A 11 6.35 -6.93 -8.14
C ARG A 11 7.60 -6.88 -7.26
N ALA A 12 8.42 -5.85 -7.41
CA ALA A 12 9.63 -5.66 -6.61
C ALA A 12 9.28 -5.47 -5.13
N THR A 13 8.41 -4.51 -4.81
CA THR A 13 7.96 -4.24 -3.42
C THR A 13 7.31 -5.47 -2.78
N ARG A 14 6.50 -6.22 -3.55
CA ARG A 14 5.93 -7.49 -3.08
C ARG A 14 7.00 -8.54 -2.77
N ALA A 15 8.02 -8.66 -3.62
CA ALA A 15 9.11 -9.62 -3.42
C ALA A 15 9.95 -9.24 -2.20
N THR A 16 10.36 -7.97 -2.08
CA THR A 16 11.17 -7.51 -0.93
C THR A 16 10.41 -7.54 0.38
N GLY A 17 9.11 -7.21 0.36
CA GLY A 17 8.25 -7.32 1.55
C GLY A 17 8.16 -8.76 2.06
N ARG A 18 7.99 -9.74 1.15
CA ARG A 18 8.00 -11.17 1.51
C ARG A 18 9.34 -11.61 2.08
N THR A 19 10.46 -11.21 1.46
CA THR A 19 11.80 -11.53 1.96
C THR A 19 12.01 -10.95 3.35
N LEU A 20 11.62 -9.70 3.58
CA LEU A 20 11.73 -9.05 4.89
C LEU A 20 10.90 -9.77 5.95
N LEU A 21 9.66 -10.16 5.61
CA LEU A 21 8.80 -10.95 6.50
C LEU A 21 9.41 -12.31 6.82
N LEU A 22 9.93 -13.02 5.82
CA LEU A 22 10.56 -14.34 6.00
C LEU A 22 11.79 -14.27 6.90
N LEU A 23 12.67 -13.28 6.69
CA LEU A 23 13.85 -13.09 7.53
C LEU A 23 13.46 -12.72 8.96
N SER A 24 12.50 -11.81 9.13
CA SER A 24 12.01 -11.39 10.45
C SER A 24 11.33 -12.53 11.19
N PHE A 25 10.52 -13.34 10.49
CA PHE A 25 9.86 -14.51 11.07
C PHE A 25 10.86 -15.60 11.45
N THR A 26 11.87 -15.85 10.61
CA THR A 26 12.96 -16.78 10.93
C THR A 26 13.69 -16.36 12.21
N LEU A 27 14.01 -15.08 12.35
CA LEU A 27 14.66 -14.56 13.55
C LEU A 27 13.72 -14.65 14.78
N ALA A 28 12.43 -14.39 14.62
CA ALA A 28 11.45 -14.52 15.70
C ALA A 28 11.38 -15.97 16.21
N ILE A 29 11.27 -16.95 15.30
CA ILE A 29 11.25 -18.38 15.66
C ILE A 29 12.55 -18.77 16.38
N HIS A 30 13.69 -18.29 15.89
CA HIS A 30 14.99 -18.57 16.53
C HIS A 30 15.05 -18.00 17.96
N LYS A 31 14.59 -16.76 18.17
CA LYS A 31 14.54 -16.12 19.51
C LYS A 31 13.60 -16.81 20.49
N VAL A 32 12.53 -17.45 19.99
CA VAL A 32 11.59 -18.23 20.82
C VAL A 32 12.18 -19.61 21.20
N GLY A 33 13.35 -19.98 20.65
CA GLY A 33 13.98 -21.27 20.94
C GLY A 33 13.30 -22.46 20.26
N TRP A 34 12.40 -22.22 19.30
CA TRP A 34 11.76 -23.28 18.52
C TRP A 34 12.72 -23.96 17.54
N ILE A 35 13.80 -23.27 17.15
CA ILE A 35 14.85 -23.81 16.29
C ILE A 35 16.19 -23.61 16.98
N GLU A 36 16.72 -24.70 17.53
CA GLU A 36 18.12 -24.79 17.95
C GLU A 36 18.98 -25.14 16.73
N VAL A 37 19.70 -24.15 16.23
CA VAL A 37 20.65 -24.34 15.12
C VAL A 37 22.01 -24.66 15.72
N THR A 38 22.36 -25.93 15.82
CA THR A 38 23.66 -26.38 16.35
C THR A 38 24.83 -26.00 15.42
N GLU A 39 24.63 -26.09 14.09
CA GLU A 39 25.52 -25.54 13.07
C GLU A 39 24.71 -25.07 11.86
N ALA A 40 24.81 -23.78 11.50
CA ALA A 40 24.22 -23.25 10.26
C ALA A 40 25.32 -23.07 9.20
N SER A 41 25.16 -23.70 8.04
CA SER A 41 26.02 -23.45 6.88
C SER A 41 25.29 -22.51 5.91
N VAL A 42 25.77 -21.27 5.77
CA VAL A 42 25.25 -20.32 4.78
C VAL A 42 26.35 -20.05 3.75
N PHE A 43 26.10 -20.39 2.48
CA PHE A 43 27.08 -20.29 1.38
C PHE A 43 28.44 -20.97 1.66
N GLY A 44 28.43 -22.09 2.39
CA GLY A 44 29.64 -22.83 2.76
C GLY A 44 30.42 -22.23 3.94
N VAL A 45 29.95 -21.11 4.52
CA VAL A 45 30.51 -20.55 5.76
C VAL A 45 29.77 -21.17 6.94
N ARG A 46 30.51 -21.85 7.83
CA ARG A 46 29.98 -22.34 9.11
C ARG A 46 29.72 -21.14 10.01
N VAL A 47 28.45 -20.84 10.24
CA VAL A 47 28.01 -19.82 11.18
C VAL A 47 27.96 -20.48 12.56
N VAL A 48 28.90 -20.09 13.41
CA VAL A 48 28.90 -20.44 14.84
C VAL A 48 27.56 -19.99 15.43
N SER A 49 26.90 -20.86 16.21
CA SER A 49 25.56 -20.64 16.80
C SER A 49 25.34 -19.23 17.37
N GLY A 50 26.38 -18.62 17.97
CA GLY A 50 26.30 -17.26 18.54
C GLY A 50 26.35 -16.08 17.54
N LYS A 51 26.53 -16.32 16.24
CA LYS A 51 26.60 -15.26 15.21
C LYS A 51 25.39 -15.25 14.27
N LEU A 52 24.51 -16.25 14.36
CA LEU A 52 23.33 -16.35 13.50
C LEU A 52 22.35 -15.20 13.73
N GLU A 53 22.11 -14.83 15.00
CA GLU A 53 21.27 -13.70 15.37
C GLU A 53 21.79 -12.39 14.75
N THR A 54 23.09 -12.13 14.89
CA THR A 54 23.74 -10.95 14.32
C THR A 54 23.64 -10.94 12.80
N LEU A 55 23.89 -12.07 12.15
CA LEU A 55 23.80 -12.21 10.69
C LEU A 55 22.37 -11.92 10.19
N LEU A 56 21.36 -12.55 10.81
CA LEU A 56 19.96 -12.34 10.46
C LEU A 56 19.55 -10.89 10.68
N THR A 57 19.99 -10.26 11.77
CA THR A 57 19.73 -8.85 12.07
C THR A 57 20.29 -7.94 10.96
N VAL A 58 21.54 -8.17 10.53
CA VAL A 58 22.16 -7.41 9.42
C VAL A 58 21.38 -7.59 8.11
N LEU A 59 20.98 -8.84 7.80
CA LEU A 59 20.18 -9.13 6.61
C LEU A 59 18.80 -8.46 6.66
N ILE A 60 18.14 -8.45 7.81
CA ILE A 60 16.86 -7.78 8.03
C ILE A 60 16.99 -6.28 7.82
N ILE A 61 18.03 -5.64 8.39
CA ILE A 61 18.27 -4.20 8.21
C ILE A 61 18.50 -3.86 6.72
N GLY A 62 19.35 -4.62 6.04
CA GLY A 62 19.60 -4.43 4.61
C GLY A 62 18.33 -4.61 3.77
N ALA A 63 17.55 -5.66 4.06
CA ALA A 63 16.27 -5.91 3.40
C ALA A 63 15.23 -4.82 3.69
N ALA A 64 15.18 -4.28 4.92
CA ALA A 64 14.27 -3.22 5.32
C ALA A 64 14.56 -1.91 4.58
N ILE A 65 15.84 -1.55 4.42
CA ILE A 65 16.24 -0.38 3.62
C ILE A 65 15.85 -0.59 2.15
N GLY A 66 16.20 -1.73 1.56
CA GLY A 66 15.87 -2.04 0.17
C GLY A 66 14.35 -2.05 -0.08
N HIS A 67 13.58 -2.62 0.83
CA HIS A 67 12.12 -2.63 0.77
C HIS A 67 11.54 -1.21 0.88
N SER A 68 12.06 -0.39 1.79
CA SER A 68 11.61 1.01 1.97
C SER A 68 11.86 1.85 0.72
N ILE A 69 13.00 1.66 0.03
CA ILE A 69 13.29 2.36 -1.23
C ILE A 69 12.29 1.95 -2.33
N GLN A 70 12.03 0.66 -2.48
CA GLN A 70 11.08 0.16 -3.48
C GLN A 70 9.65 0.63 -3.18
N TRP A 71 9.23 0.54 -1.92
CA TRP A 71 7.94 1.03 -1.48
C TRP A 71 7.82 2.54 -1.68
N TYR A 72 8.87 3.32 -1.43
CA TYR A 72 8.87 4.76 -1.68
C TYR A 72 8.71 5.09 -3.18
N GLY A 73 9.34 4.31 -4.06
CA GLY A 73 9.13 4.43 -5.51
C GLY A 73 7.68 4.15 -5.90
N ASP A 74 7.07 3.10 -5.34
CA ASP A 74 5.65 2.80 -5.54
C ASP A 74 4.75 3.89 -4.92
N LYS A 75 5.16 4.49 -3.80
CA LYS A 75 4.43 5.57 -3.13
C LYS A 75 4.38 6.80 -4.03
N LEU A 76 5.49 7.18 -4.65
CA LEU A 76 5.49 8.29 -5.61
C LEU A 76 4.55 8.02 -6.79
N SER A 77 4.44 6.76 -7.22
CA SER A 77 3.48 6.39 -8.27
C SER A 77 2.03 6.34 -7.78
N PHE A 78 1.80 5.87 -6.55
CA PHE A 78 0.49 5.82 -5.91
C PHE A 78 -0.03 7.24 -5.61
N ASP A 79 0.84 8.09 -5.09
CA ASP A 79 0.60 9.51 -4.93
C ASP A 79 0.45 10.17 -6.31
N GLY A 80 1.17 9.74 -7.35
CA GLY A 80 0.98 10.20 -8.74
C GLY A 80 -0.34 9.75 -9.39
N TRP A 81 -0.95 8.67 -8.92
CA TRP A 81 -2.36 8.37 -9.23
C TRP A 81 -3.32 9.35 -8.56
N ASN A 82 -2.92 9.89 -7.41
CA ASN A 82 -3.62 10.91 -6.63
C ASN A 82 -3.18 12.36 -6.93
N VAL A 83 -2.14 12.57 -7.74
CA VAL A 83 -1.52 13.87 -8.04
C VAL A 83 -1.20 13.86 -9.53
N ASN A 84 -1.96 14.65 -10.28
CA ASN A 84 -1.97 14.78 -11.75
C ASN A 84 -2.95 13.85 -12.47
N GLY A 85 -4.23 14.15 -12.28
CA GLY A 85 -5.20 14.02 -13.37
C GLY A 85 -4.95 15.10 -14.42
N ASN A 86 -4.00 14.89 -15.33
CA ASN A 86 -4.03 15.62 -16.59
C ASN A 86 -4.90 14.86 -17.59
N GLU A 87 -5.95 15.59 -17.99
CA GLU A 87 -6.73 15.60 -19.23
C GLU A 87 -7.32 14.31 -19.76
N ILE A 88 -8.65 14.22 -19.67
CA ILE A 88 -9.46 13.95 -20.85
C ILE A 88 -10.61 14.97 -20.89
N GLY A 89 -10.48 15.98 -21.76
CA GLY A 89 -11.61 16.66 -22.40
C GLY A 89 -12.43 17.67 -21.58
N VAL A 90 -12.12 18.95 -21.83
CA VAL A 90 -13.06 20.11 -21.82
C VAL A 90 -13.55 20.62 -20.45
N GLY A 91 -13.15 21.86 -20.14
CA GLY A 91 -13.92 22.77 -19.27
C GLY A 91 -13.23 23.25 -17.99
N ARG A 92 -12.22 24.13 -18.12
CA ARG A 92 -11.75 24.95 -17.00
C ARG A 92 -12.88 25.89 -16.56
N LEU A 93 -13.40 25.70 -15.35
CA LEU A 93 -13.93 26.75 -14.48
C LEU A 93 -13.69 26.30 -13.04
N ASP A 94 -12.63 26.86 -12.48
CA ASP A 94 -12.27 26.92 -11.07
C ASP A 94 -12.00 25.62 -10.27
N SER A 95 -10.74 25.56 -9.83
CA SER A 95 -10.34 25.23 -8.46
C SER A 95 -10.19 23.77 -8.03
N ARG A 96 -8.90 23.46 -7.83
CA ARG A 96 -8.27 22.51 -6.88
C ARG A 96 -7.91 21.13 -7.44
N PRO A 97 -6.64 20.70 -7.27
CA PRO A 97 -6.17 19.38 -7.65
C PRO A 97 -6.70 18.37 -6.64
N THR A 98 -7.93 17.89 -6.83
CA THR A 98 -8.45 16.77 -6.06
C THR A 98 -8.03 15.46 -6.71
N LYS A 99 -7.52 14.57 -5.86
CA LYS A 99 -7.01 13.23 -6.17
C LYS A 99 -7.98 12.48 -7.09
N ARG A 100 -7.53 11.76 -8.12
CA ARG A 100 -8.41 11.19 -9.17
C ARG A 100 -9.67 10.48 -8.65
N LEU A 101 -9.58 9.74 -7.55
CA LEU A 101 -10.73 9.06 -6.93
C LEU A 101 -11.57 9.97 -6.04
N ASP A 102 -10.93 10.78 -5.19
CA ASP A 102 -11.65 11.73 -4.30
C ASP A 102 -12.27 12.88 -5.10
N GLY A 103 -11.65 13.26 -6.23
CA GLY A 103 -12.14 14.22 -7.22
C GLY A 103 -13.30 13.64 -8.03
N ALA A 104 -13.23 12.37 -8.44
CA ALA A 104 -14.37 11.70 -9.05
C ALA A 104 -15.56 11.58 -8.08
N ALA A 105 -15.30 11.24 -6.81
CA ALA A 105 -16.31 11.25 -5.76
C ALA A 105 -16.94 12.65 -5.58
N PHE A 106 -16.12 13.70 -5.55
CA PHE A 106 -16.56 15.07 -5.43
C PHE A 106 -17.36 15.56 -6.65
N ASP A 107 -16.93 15.23 -7.87
CA ASP A 107 -17.61 15.58 -9.11
C ASP A 107 -18.97 14.86 -9.20
N LEU A 108 -19.04 13.61 -8.73
CA LEU A 108 -20.28 12.84 -8.62
C LEU A 108 -21.23 13.42 -7.58
N ASP A 109 -20.74 13.86 -6.42
CA ASP A 109 -21.56 14.55 -5.41
C ASP A 109 -22.08 15.89 -5.94
N ARG A 110 -21.26 16.64 -6.69
CA ARG A 110 -21.69 17.88 -7.34
C ARG A 110 -22.73 17.64 -8.43
N LEU A 111 -22.58 16.56 -9.20
CA LEU A 111 -23.57 16.14 -10.20
C LEU A 111 -24.89 15.74 -9.53
N ASN A 112 -24.84 15.02 -8.41
CA ASN A 112 -26.00 14.68 -7.60
C ASN A 112 -26.73 15.94 -7.09
N GLU A 113 -25.99 16.91 -6.54
CA GLU A 113 -26.55 18.20 -6.11
C GLU A 113 -27.16 19.02 -7.26
N TRP A 114 -26.58 18.94 -8.46
CA TRP A 114 -27.09 19.63 -9.64
C TRP A 114 -28.37 18.98 -10.17
N LEU A 115 -28.42 17.64 -10.20
CA LEU A 115 -29.59 16.88 -10.64
C LEU A 115 -30.79 17.08 -9.69
N THR A 116 -30.56 17.09 -8.38
CA THR A 116 -31.60 17.33 -7.37
C THR A 116 -32.15 18.77 -7.37
N LYS A 117 -31.39 19.74 -7.92
CA LYS A 117 -31.82 21.15 -8.01
C LYS A 117 -32.50 21.53 -9.33
N ASN A 118 -32.38 20.71 -10.38
CA ASN A 118 -32.94 21.05 -11.69
C ASN A 118 -34.33 20.43 -11.91
N GLU A 119 -35.33 21.30 -11.93
CA GLU A 119 -36.77 21.00 -11.98
C GLU A 119 -37.28 20.50 -13.36
N LYS A 120 -36.41 20.40 -14.37
CA LYS A 120 -36.78 20.10 -15.78
C LYS A 120 -36.61 18.65 -16.21
N THR A 121 -36.23 17.77 -15.30
CA THR A 121 -35.97 16.35 -15.59
C THR A 121 -37.03 15.50 -14.91
N ASP A 122 -37.43 14.40 -15.56
CA ASP A 122 -38.43 13.45 -15.05
C ASP A 122 -38.04 12.99 -13.62
N PRO A 123 -38.87 13.23 -12.58
CA PRO A 123 -38.52 12.96 -11.18
C PRO A 123 -38.05 11.52 -10.95
N ASP A 124 -38.70 10.55 -11.61
CA ASP A 124 -38.37 9.13 -11.48
C ASP A 124 -37.00 8.79 -12.09
N GLN A 125 -36.57 9.54 -13.11
CA GLN A 125 -35.23 9.38 -13.71
C GLN A 125 -34.14 10.05 -12.86
N ILE A 126 -34.45 11.20 -12.24
CA ILE A 126 -33.55 11.87 -11.30
C ILE A 126 -33.27 10.95 -10.11
N ASP A 127 -34.30 10.38 -9.49
CA ASP A 127 -34.13 9.53 -8.30
C ASP A 127 -33.30 8.28 -8.57
N ARG A 128 -33.47 7.66 -9.75
CA ARG A 128 -32.64 6.53 -10.18
C ARG A 128 -31.18 6.93 -10.38
N LEU A 129 -30.92 8.03 -11.09
CA LEU A 129 -29.57 8.52 -11.34
C LEU A 129 -28.87 8.94 -10.05
N VAL A 130 -29.58 9.63 -9.15
CA VAL A 130 -29.09 10.02 -7.82
C VAL A 130 -28.73 8.79 -6.99
N SER A 131 -29.58 7.77 -6.99
CA SER A 131 -29.30 6.49 -6.31
C SER A 131 -28.09 5.77 -6.91
N GLU A 132 -27.99 5.71 -8.24
CA GLU A 132 -26.85 5.10 -8.93
C GLU A 132 -25.54 5.84 -8.60
N ILE A 133 -25.55 7.18 -8.68
CA ILE A 133 -24.41 8.05 -8.34
C ILE A 133 -24.00 7.85 -6.88
N GLY A 134 -24.96 7.87 -5.95
CA GLY A 134 -24.69 7.61 -4.53
C GLY A 134 -24.10 6.23 -4.29
N SER A 135 -24.57 5.21 -5.02
CA SER A 135 -24.00 3.86 -4.95
C SER A 135 -22.55 3.83 -5.46
N ILE A 136 -22.24 4.56 -6.55
CA ILE A 136 -20.91 4.66 -7.14
C ILE A 136 -19.97 5.37 -6.17
N ASN A 137 -20.41 6.49 -5.59
CA ASN A 137 -19.61 7.24 -4.62
C ASN A 137 -19.26 6.37 -3.39
N SER A 138 -20.25 5.64 -2.85
CA SER A 138 -20.01 4.71 -1.74
C SER A 138 -19.01 3.58 -2.07
N LYS A 139 -18.92 3.17 -3.34
CA LYS A 139 -17.97 2.15 -3.80
C LYS A 139 -16.58 2.74 -3.97
N ILE A 140 -16.48 3.96 -4.49
CA ILE A 140 -15.21 4.70 -4.64
C ILE A 140 -14.59 4.98 -3.27
N ASP A 141 -15.37 5.47 -2.30
CA ASP A 141 -14.88 5.72 -0.93
C ASP A 141 -14.36 4.43 -0.25
N ARG A 142 -15.15 3.34 -0.33
CA ARG A 142 -14.72 2.03 0.18
C ARG A 142 -13.45 1.53 -0.49
N PHE A 143 -13.33 1.71 -1.81
CA PHE A 143 -12.13 1.34 -2.55
C PHE A 143 -10.92 2.20 -2.14
N SER A 144 -11.09 3.50 -1.94
CA SER A 144 -10.03 4.42 -1.48
C SER A 144 -9.50 4.01 -0.10
N LYS A 145 -10.40 3.71 0.85
CA LYS A 145 -10.03 3.18 2.18
C LYS A 145 -9.30 1.85 2.08
N PHE A 146 -9.81 0.94 1.26
CA PHE A 146 -9.14 -0.35 1.03
C PHE A 146 -7.75 -0.16 0.43
N ALA A 147 -7.60 0.71 -0.58
CA ALA A 147 -6.33 0.99 -1.22
C ALA A 147 -5.32 1.58 -0.22
N PHE A 148 -5.75 2.47 0.68
CA PHE A 148 -4.90 2.98 1.75
C PHE A 148 -4.40 1.87 2.68
N VAL A 149 -5.31 1.04 3.21
CA VAL A 149 -4.95 -0.08 4.09
C VAL A 149 -4.02 -1.04 3.37
N TYR A 150 -4.36 -1.42 2.14
CA TYR A 150 -3.56 -2.34 1.34
C TYR A 150 -2.16 -1.78 1.06
N PHE A 151 -2.04 -0.50 0.69
CA PHE A 151 -0.77 0.09 0.32
C PHE A 151 0.13 0.41 1.52
N TYR A 152 -0.41 1.11 2.52
CA TYR A 152 0.38 1.61 3.66
C TYR A 152 0.51 0.57 4.77
N ILE A 153 -0.58 -0.13 5.10
CA ILE A 153 -0.56 -1.07 6.23
C ILE A 153 0.06 -2.39 5.78
N TRP A 154 -0.51 -3.00 4.74
CA TRP A 154 -0.10 -4.36 4.34
C TRP A 154 1.28 -4.42 3.68
N HIS A 155 1.61 -3.48 2.80
CA HIS A 155 2.87 -3.50 2.04
C HIS A 155 4.00 -2.64 2.64
N PHE A 156 3.80 -2.00 3.79
CA PHE A 156 4.86 -1.25 4.47
C PHE A 156 4.85 -1.46 5.98
N ALA A 157 3.77 -1.11 6.67
CA ALA A 157 3.72 -1.17 8.12
C ALA A 157 3.92 -2.61 8.66
N VAL A 158 3.31 -3.62 8.02
CA VAL A 158 3.44 -5.01 8.45
C VAL A 158 4.88 -5.55 8.25
N PRO A 159 5.50 -5.48 7.06
CA PRO A 159 6.88 -5.93 6.87
C PRO A 159 7.91 -5.19 7.73
N VAL A 160 7.85 -3.85 7.75
CA VAL A 160 8.81 -3.02 8.47
C VAL A 160 8.58 -3.09 9.97
N GLY A 161 7.32 -3.08 10.41
CA GLY A 161 6.95 -3.18 11.82
C GLY A 161 7.40 -4.51 12.43
N LEU A 162 7.23 -5.63 11.71
CA LEU A 162 7.73 -6.93 12.16
C LEU A 162 9.26 -6.94 12.25
N ALA A 163 9.95 -6.40 11.24
CA ALA A 163 11.41 -6.30 11.25
C ALA A 163 11.93 -5.52 12.46
N ILE A 164 11.32 -4.37 12.77
CA ILE A 164 11.68 -3.56 13.94
C ILE A 164 11.38 -4.34 15.23
N ALA A 165 10.19 -4.93 15.35
CA ALA A 165 9.78 -5.64 16.55
C ALA A 165 10.74 -6.78 16.89
N VAL A 166 11.14 -7.58 15.90
CA VAL A 166 12.03 -8.72 16.12
C VAL A 166 13.48 -8.29 16.39
N CYS A 167 13.95 -7.21 15.78
CA CYS A 167 15.29 -6.67 16.06
C CYS A 167 15.38 -6.04 17.47
N VAL A 168 14.30 -5.42 17.97
CA VAL A 168 14.26 -4.79 19.30
C VAL A 168 13.93 -5.78 20.41
N ALA A 169 13.17 -6.84 20.13
CA ALA A 169 12.86 -7.87 21.10
C ALA A 169 14.15 -8.48 21.66
N ARG A 170 14.35 -8.37 22.98
CA ARG A 170 15.46 -9.05 23.67
C ARG A 170 15.14 -10.55 23.77
N ASN A 171 16.18 -11.38 23.76
CA ASN A 171 16.05 -12.82 23.98
C ASN A 171 15.35 -13.04 25.34
N ALA A 172 14.28 -13.83 25.32
CA ALA A 172 13.49 -14.18 26.50
C ALA A 172 14.20 -15.26 27.33
#